data_AF-E4ZGB9-F1
#
_entry.id   AF-E4ZGB9-F1
#
_cell.length_a   1.000
_cell.length_b   1.000
_cell.length_c   1.000
_cell.angle_alpha   90.00
_cell.angle_beta   90.00
_cell.angle_gamma   90.00
#
_symmetry.space_group_name_H-M   'P 1'
#
loop_
_entity.id
_entity.type
_entity.pdbx_description
1 polymer ?
#
loop_
_entity_poly.entity_id
_entity_poly.type
_entity_poly.pdbx_seq_one_letter_code
_entity_poly.pdbx_strand_id
1 'polypeptide(L)'
;MASEKDTTESNAQTCKGSGTKETSKPSAKPSGAVDIDQEVEDVYHQLPALPSPLPKPHREFAHCKPPETPAYRKFSVFTAGSIEMGKAVQWQSQMATMLSPLPITVNNPRRGHWDPTVTPEAKDEAFRQQVEWELSALEQADVICFFFDVNTMSPVTLLELGIWAASDKVVVCCDPKYWRSGNVHIVCDRYDIPVVNTFAELVPAIEKMLVEKGMQLDQNGDLIGENQHIDKPRPKKKSVLEAEVDDLQKQIAALQAQLDKPKVS
;
A
#
# COMPACT_ATOMS: atom_id res chain seq x y z
N MET A 1 -42.40 -6.30 -64.01
CA MET A 1 -42.44 -7.77 -64.09
C MET A 1 -41.69 -8.28 -62.88
N ALA A 2 -42.28 -8.83 -61.82
CA ALA A 2 -43.64 -9.19 -61.42
C ALA A 2 -43.78 -8.68 -59.95
N SER A 3 -44.89 -8.05 -59.52
CA SER A 3 -46.14 -8.68 -59.02
C SER A 3 -45.83 -9.58 -57.81
N GLU A 4 -46.39 -9.46 -56.60
CA GLU A 4 -47.70 -9.07 -56.06
C GLU A 4 -47.50 -8.60 -54.59
N LYS A 5 -48.19 -7.57 -54.05
CA LYS A 5 -49.55 -7.58 -53.43
C LYS A 5 -49.70 -8.71 -52.39
N ASP A 6 -50.25 -8.54 -51.19
CA ASP A 6 -51.23 -7.56 -50.67
C ASP A 6 -51.37 -7.80 -49.14
N THR A 7 -51.77 -6.75 -48.40
CA THR A 7 -52.74 -6.71 -47.25
C THR A 7 -52.72 -7.79 -46.14
N THR A 8 -52.97 -7.57 -44.84
CA THR A 8 -53.74 -6.54 -44.12
C THR A 8 -53.56 -6.72 -42.61
N GLU A 9 -53.47 -5.60 -41.91
CA GLU A 9 -54.08 -5.21 -40.62
C GLU A 9 -54.42 -6.18 -39.47
N SER A 10 -53.91 -5.75 -38.31
CA SER A 10 -54.59 -5.63 -37.00
C SER A 10 -54.89 -6.91 -36.20
N ASN A 11 -54.34 -7.00 -34.99
CA ASN A 11 -55.12 -6.74 -33.79
C ASN A 11 -54.23 -6.53 -32.56
N ALA A 12 -54.62 -5.60 -31.70
CA ALA A 12 -53.97 -5.34 -30.43
C ALA A 12 -54.38 -6.38 -29.39
N GLN A 13 -53.43 -6.89 -28.60
CA GLN A 13 -53.75 -7.58 -27.35
C GLN A 13 -52.68 -7.31 -26.29
N THR A 14 -53.06 -6.49 -25.33
CA THR A 14 -52.37 -6.28 -24.05
C THR A 14 -52.43 -7.55 -23.21
N CYS A 15 -51.29 -8.01 -22.70
CA CYS A 15 -51.22 -8.95 -21.58
C CYS A 15 -50.23 -8.45 -20.53
N LYS A 16 -50.76 -8.18 -19.33
CA LYS A 16 -50.03 -8.05 -18.08
C LYS A 16 -49.51 -9.43 -17.66
N GLY A 17 -48.26 -9.51 -17.22
CA GLY A 17 -47.70 -10.64 -16.46
C GLY A 17 -46.56 -10.10 -15.60
N SER A 18 -46.83 -9.71 -14.35
CA SER A 18 -46.51 -10.48 -13.14
C SER A 18 -45.03 -10.87 -13.07
N GLY A 19 -44.30 -10.14 -12.22
CA GLY A 19 -42.87 -10.29 -12.04
C GLY A 19 -42.46 -11.62 -11.44
N THR A 20 -41.30 -12.08 -11.89
CA THR A 20 -40.47 -13.04 -11.20
C THR A 20 -39.15 -12.33 -10.91
N LYS A 21 -38.87 -12.10 -9.63
CA LYS A 21 -37.54 -11.76 -9.12
C LYS A 21 -36.58 -12.86 -9.58
N GLU A 22 -35.72 -12.55 -10.55
CA GLU A 22 -34.45 -13.27 -10.69
C GLU A 22 -33.61 -12.90 -9.47
N THR A 23 -33.75 -13.70 -8.41
CA THR A 23 -32.73 -13.80 -7.37
C THR A 23 -31.48 -14.34 -8.04
N SER A 24 -30.51 -13.47 -8.27
CA SER A 24 -29.14 -13.87 -8.57
C SER A 24 -28.70 -14.88 -7.51
N LYS A 25 -28.44 -16.11 -7.95
CA LYS A 25 -27.78 -17.11 -7.10
C LYS A 25 -26.43 -16.54 -6.66
N PRO A 26 -26.08 -16.60 -5.37
CA PRO A 26 -24.70 -16.35 -4.97
C PRO A 26 -23.83 -17.40 -5.67
N SER A 27 -22.75 -16.95 -6.31
CA SER A 27 -21.75 -17.89 -6.81
C SER A 27 -21.27 -18.74 -5.63
N ALA A 28 -21.22 -20.05 -5.86
CA ALA A 28 -20.80 -20.99 -4.83
C ALA A 28 -19.36 -20.64 -4.40
N LYS A 29 -19.19 -20.34 -3.12
CA LYS A 29 -17.88 -20.12 -2.48
C LYS A 29 -17.00 -21.36 -2.72
N PRO A 30 -15.74 -21.23 -3.14
CA PRO A 30 -14.81 -22.35 -3.08
C PRO A 30 -14.58 -22.68 -1.60
N SER A 31 -15.01 -23.88 -1.18
CA SER A 31 -14.81 -24.36 0.18
C SER A 31 -13.32 -24.58 0.42
N GLY A 32 -12.70 -23.75 1.26
CA GLY A 32 -11.29 -23.92 1.68
C GLY A 32 -10.54 -22.61 1.92
N ALA A 33 -10.90 -21.50 1.27
CA ALA A 33 -10.22 -20.23 1.42
C ALA A 33 -10.19 -19.73 2.89
N VAL A 34 -9.03 -19.30 3.36
CA VAL A 34 -8.88 -18.63 4.67
C VAL A 34 -9.25 -17.16 4.48
N ASP A 35 -10.21 -16.69 5.29
CA ASP A 35 -10.62 -15.28 5.32
C ASP A 35 -9.70 -14.47 6.25
N ILE A 36 -8.70 -13.82 5.67
CA ILE A 36 -7.76 -12.93 6.36
C ILE A 36 -8.44 -11.60 6.74
N ASP A 37 -9.56 -11.27 6.11
CA ASP A 37 -10.35 -10.06 6.40
C ASP A 37 -11.38 -10.28 7.54
N GLN A 38 -11.43 -11.48 8.12
CA GLN A 38 -12.27 -11.75 9.30
C GLN A 38 -11.93 -10.77 10.45
N GLU A 39 -12.97 -10.32 11.16
CA GLU A 39 -12.77 -9.52 12.37
C GLU A 39 -12.01 -10.31 13.44
N VAL A 40 -11.00 -9.68 14.01
CA VAL A 40 -10.20 -10.20 15.12
C VAL A 40 -10.47 -9.33 16.33
N GLU A 41 -10.78 -9.97 17.46
CA GLU A 41 -10.96 -9.28 18.74
C GLU A 41 -9.67 -8.56 19.16
N ASP A 42 -9.76 -7.25 19.39
CA ASP A 42 -8.65 -6.45 19.89
C ASP A 42 -8.55 -6.53 21.42
N VAL A 43 -8.08 -7.69 21.89
CA VAL A 43 -7.93 -8.02 23.33
C VAL A 43 -7.03 -7.02 24.08
N TYR A 44 -6.11 -6.36 23.37
CA TYR A 44 -5.17 -5.40 23.94
C TYR A 44 -5.59 -3.94 23.76
N HIS A 45 -6.76 -3.69 23.16
CA HIS A 45 -7.28 -2.34 22.88
C HIS A 45 -6.27 -1.44 22.17
N GLN A 46 -5.58 -2.00 21.18
CA GLN A 46 -4.52 -1.34 20.41
C GLN A 46 -5.09 -0.32 19.42
N LEU A 47 -6.33 -0.54 18.96
CA LEU A 47 -7.00 0.32 18.01
C LEU A 47 -7.98 1.27 18.72
N PRO A 48 -7.89 2.59 18.48
CA PRO A 48 -8.88 3.51 19.00
C PRO A 48 -10.24 3.28 18.33
N ALA A 49 -11.32 3.76 18.93
CA ALA A 49 -12.61 3.80 18.26
C ALA A 49 -12.52 4.63 16.97
N LEU A 50 -13.18 4.15 15.90
CA LEU A 50 -13.32 4.93 14.68
C LEU A 50 -14.11 6.22 14.95
N PRO A 51 -13.76 7.34 14.29
CA PRO A 51 -14.54 8.57 14.40
C PRO A 51 -15.97 8.37 13.87
N SER A 52 -16.92 9.09 14.47
CA SER A 52 -18.33 9.10 14.06
C SER A 52 -18.80 10.54 13.84
N PRO A 53 -19.12 10.95 12.59
CA PRO A 53 -19.11 10.14 11.37
C PRO A 53 -17.70 9.77 10.90
N LEU A 54 -17.62 8.76 10.02
CA LEU A 54 -16.36 8.41 9.36
C LEU A 54 -15.82 9.59 8.54
N PRO A 55 -14.50 9.71 8.37
CA PRO A 55 -13.91 10.79 7.58
C PRO A 55 -14.37 10.66 6.12
N LYS A 56 -14.62 11.79 5.48
CA LYS A 56 -14.95 11.81 4.05
C LYS A 56 -13.65 11.60 3.26
N PRO A 57 -13.54 10.56 2.41
CA PRO A 57 -12.35 10.37 1.59
C PRO A 57 -12.12 11.53 0.62
N HIS A 58 -10.86 11.87 0.41
CA HIS A 58 -10.43 12.79 -0.62
C HIS A 58 -10.75 12.22 -2.01
N ARG A 59 -11.08 13.08 -2.99
CA ARG A 59 -11.39 12.63 -4.36
C ARG A 59 -10.21 11.93 -5.05
N GLU A 60 -8.99 12.23 -4.61
CA GLU A 60 -7.75 11.64 -5.13
C GLU A 60 -7.21 10.52 -4.23
N PHE A 61 -7.86 10.21 -3.10
CA PHE A 61 -7.45 9.09 -2.26
C PHE A 61 -7.57 7.77 -3.01
N ALA A 62 -6.58 6.90 -2.87
CA ALA A 62 -6.60 5.54 -3.42
C ALA A 62 -6.23 4.52 -2.34
N HIS A 63 -7.12 3.56 -2.08
CA HIS A 63 -6.83 2.40 -1.23
C HIS A 63 -6.57 1.19 -2.12
N CYS A 64 -5.29 0.81 -2.26
CA CYS A 64 -4.86 -0.28 -3.13
C CYS A 64 -4.57 -1.54 -2.31
N LYS A 65 -4.99 -2.69 -2.82
CA LYS A 65 -4.76 -4.02 -2.24
C LYS A 65 -4.25 -4.97 -3.34
N PRO A 66 -3.51 -6.04 -3.02
CA PRO A 66 -3.16 -7.06 -3.98
C PRO A 66 -4.39 -7.93 -4.35
N PRO A 67 -4.42 -8.51 -5.57
CA PRO A 67 -3.35 -8.57 -6.56
C PRO A 67 -3.33 -7.38 -7.55
N GLU A 68 -4.23 -6.41 -7.43
CA GLU A 68 -4.31 -5.30 -8.36
C GLU A 68 -3.05 -4.41 -8.30
N THR A 69 -2.58 -3.95 -9.47
CA THR A 69 -1.48 -3.00 -9.54
C THR A 69 -1.88 -1.69 -8.84
N PRO A 70 -1.09 -1.16 -7.90
CA PRO A 70 -1.45 0.06 -7.21
C PRO A 70 -1.51 1.28 -8.13
N ALA A 71 -2.52 2.12 -7.92
CA ALA A 71 -2.62 3.42 -8.58
C ALA A 71 -1.94 4.48 -7.71
N TYR A 72 -0.69 4.80 -8.02
CA TYR A 72 0.09 5.75 -7.24
C TYR A 72 -0.31 7.22 -7.48
N ARG A 73 -0.37 7.97 -6.40
CA ARG A 73 -0.37 9.43 -6.33
C ARG A 73 1.06 9.92 -6.09
N LYS A 74 1.26 11.24 -6.07
CA LYS A 74 2.57 11.82 -5.75
C LYS A 74 3.09 11.38 -4.38
N PHE A 75 2.19 11.20 -3.42
CA PHE A 75 2.50 10.69 -2.10
C PHE A 75 1.78 9.36 -1.84
N SER A 76 2.50 8.43 -1.20
CA SER A 76 2.01 7.10 -0.91
C SER A 76 2.49 6.56 0.44
N VAL A 77 1.62 5.82 1.11
CA VAL A 77 1.88 5.14 2.38
C VAL A 77 1.72 3.64 2.19
N PHE A 78 2.72 2.85 2.61
CA PHE A 78 2.60 1.40 2.69
C PHE A 78 2.33 0.96 4.13
N THR A 79 1.28 0.16 4.34
CA THR A 79 0.90 -0.34 5.68
C THR A 79 1.57 -1.69 5.98
N ALA A 80 2.88 -1.65 6.25
CA ALA A 80 3.66 -2.81 6.67
C ALA A 80 3.31 -3.20 8.12
N GLY A 81 3.34 -4.48 8.45
CA GLY A 81 3.03 -4.89 9.81
C GLY A 81 2.29 -6.20 9.92
N SER A 82 1.81 -6.43 11.14
CA SER A 82 1.11 -7.64 11.52
C SER A 82 -0.10 -7.92 10.61
N ILE A 83 -0.07 -9.08 9.94
CA ILE A 83 -1.22 -9.73 9.31
C ILE A 83 -1.35 -11.14 9.88
N GLU A 84 -0.24 -11.90 9.85
CA GLU A 84 -0.08 -13.26 10.41
C GLU A 84 -1.27 -14.18 10.07
N MET A 85 -1.55 -14.31 8.76
CA MET A 85 -2.67 -15.12 8.23
C MET A 85 -4.02 -14.79 8.87
N GLY A 86 -4.27 -13.52 9.17
CA GLY A 86 -5.54 -13.05 9.74
C GLY A 86 -5.58 -13.05 11.27
N LYS A 87 -4.48 -13.34 11.97
CA LYS A 87 -4.42 -13.27 13.44
C LYS A 87 -4.33 -11.84 13.99
N ALA A 88 -3.83 -10.90 13.19
CA ALA A 88 -3.69 -9.51 13.63
C ALA A 88 -5.02 -8.76 13.59
N VAL A 89 -5.21 -7.81 14.52
CA VAL A 89 -6.33 -6.85 14.48
C VAL A 89 -6.40 -6.13 13.13
N GLN A 90 -7.59 -5.69 12.71
CA GLN A 90 -7.86 -5.11 11.38
C GLN A 90 -7.32 -3.67 11.20
N TRP A 91 -6.06 -3.44 11.59
CA TRP A 91 -5.46 -2.12 11.69
C TRP A 91 -5.21 -1.46 10.33
N GLN A 92 -4.95 -2.23 9.26
CA GLN A 92 -4.66 -1.65 7.94
C GLN A 92 -5.89 -0.94 7.34
N SER A 93 -7.08 -1.52 7.50
CA SER A 93 -8.34 -0.93 7.05
C SER A 93 -8.68 0.33 7.85
N GLN A 94 -8.41 0.31 9.16
CA GLN A 94 -8.54 1.49 10.00
C GLN A 94 -7.55 2.58 9.61
N MET A 95 -6.28 2.24 9.34
CA MET A 95 -5.27 3.20 8.88
C MET A 95 -5.67 3.85 7.56
N ALA A 96 -6.12 3.05 6.58
CA ALA A 96 -6.64 3.57 5.31
C ALA A 96 -7.83 4.52 5.52
N THR A 97 -8.72 4.22 6.48
CA THR A 97 -9.85 5.11 6.83
C THR A 97 -9.36 6.42 7.43
N MET A 98 -8.41 6.38 8.36
CA MET A 98 -7.86 7.58 9.02
C MET A 98 -7.09 8.48 8.06
N LEU A 99 -6.38 7.90 7.09
CA LEU A 99 -5.65 8.63 6.05
C LEU A 99 -6.51 9.00 4.83
N SER A 100 -7.76 8.52 4.76
CA SER A 100 -8.65 8.77 3.62
C SER A 100 -8.91 10.25 3.30
N PRO A 101 -8.86 11.22 4.25
CA PRO A 101 -8.99 12.63 3.92
C PRO A 101 -7.84 13.22 3.09
N LEU A 102 -6.73 12.48 2.91
CA LEU A 102 -5.54 12.96 2.20
C LEU A 102 -5.55 12.56 0.71
N PRO A 103 -4.98 13.38 -0.19
CA PRO A 103 -4.88 13.10 -1.63
C PRO A 103 -3.79 12.06 -1.99
N ILE A 104 -3.70 10.95 -1.26
CA ILE A 104 -2.59 9.98 -1.33
C ILE A 104 -3.03 8.58 -1.75
N THR A 105 -2.05 7.73 -2.05
CA THR A 105 -2.25 6.27 -2.18
C THR A 105 -1.90 5.57 -0.87
N VAL A 106 -2.77 4.70 -0.37
CA VAL A 106 -2.49 3.77 0.72
C VAL A 106 -2.42 2.35 0.15
N ASN A 107 -1.23 1.75 0.20
CA ASN A 107 -0.96 0.38 -0.19
C ASN A 107 -1.14 -0.54 1.01
N ASN A 108 -2.19 -1.35 0.97
CA ASN A 108 -2.55 -2.28 2.03
C ASN A 108 -2.30 -3.73 1.57
N PRO A 109 -1.27 -4.41 2.11
CA PRO A 109 -0.95 -5.77 1.70
C PRO A 109 -1.95 -6.83 2.18
N ARG A 110 -2.82 -6.50 3.15
CA ARG A 110 -3.84 -7.43 3.67
C ARG A 110 -4.96 -7.61 2.64
N ARG A 111 -5.03 -8.82 2.05
CA ARG A 111 -6.09 -9.25 1.14
C ARG A 111 -6.96 -10.33 1.77
N GLY A 112 -8.27 -10.24 1.56
CA GLY A 112 -9.25 -11.03 2.32
C GLY A 112 -9.24 -12.53 2.06
N HIS A 113 -9.22 -13.00 0.81
CA HIS A 113 -9.28 -14.44 0.55
C HIS A 113 -7.89 -14.98 0.19
N TRP A 114 -7.36 -15.87 1.03
CA TRP A 114 -6.15 -16.63 0.75
C TRP A 114 -6.47 -18.08 0.49
N ASP A 115 -6.02 -18.59 -0.65
CA ASP A 115 -6.18 -20.00 -0.99
C ASP A 115 -5.24 -20.85 -0.09
N PRO A 116 -5.78 -21.76 0.74
CA PRO A 116 -4.99 -22.57 1.67
C PRO A 116 -4.03 -23.54 0.97
N THR A 117 -4.20 -23.78 -0.34
CA THR A 117 -3.32 -24.63 -1.12
C THR A 117 -2.03 -23.93 -1.52
N VAL A 118 -2.01 -22.59 -1.42
CA VAL A 118 -0.82 -21.78 -1.71
C VAL A 118 0.25 -22.05 -0.68
N THR A 119 1.41 -22.47 -1.17
CA THR A 119 2.56 -22.81 -0.33
C THR A 119 3.47 -21.59 -0.15
N PRO A 120 4.13 -21.42 1.01
CA PRO A 120 5.11 -20.35 1.21
C PRO A 120 6.45 -20.65 0.51
N GLU A 121 6.41 -21.26 -0.68
CA GLU A 121 7.57 -21.59 -1.49
C GLU A 121 7.71 -20.60 -2.64
N ALA A 122 8.92 -20.10 -2.90
CA ALA A 122 9.16 -19.08 -3.94
C ALA A 122 8.77 -19.49 -5.38
N LYS A 123 8.55 -20.78 -5.62
CA LYS A 123 8.08 -21.34 -6.90
C LYS A 123 6.56 -21.31 -7.07
N ASP A 124 5.82 -21.12 -5.99
CA ASP A 124 4.37 -20.98 -6.03
C ASP A 124 4.03 -19.59 -6.58
N GLU A 125 3.32 -19.55 -7.70
CA GLU A 125 3.06 -18.32 -8.44
C GLU A 125 2.19 -17.33 -7.64
N ALA A 126 1.21 -17.84 -6.89
CA ALA A 126 0.29 -17.00 -6.12
C ALA A 126 0.97 -16.41 -4.87
N PHE A 127 1.83 -17.20 -4.22
CA PHE A 127 2.68 -16.71 -3.14
C PHE A 127 3.69 -15.69 -3.66
N ARG A 128 4.38 -15.99 -4.77
CA ARG A 128 5.33 -15.07 -5.40
C ARG A 128 4.68 -13.75 -5.80
N GLN A 129 3.47 -13.80 -6.38
CA GLN A 129 2.75 -12.60 -6.79
C GLN A 129 2.48 -11.68 -5.59
N GLN A 130 2.08 -12.23 -4.44
CA GLN A 130 1.89 -11.46 -3.21
C GLN A 130 3.20 -10.80 -2.77
N VAL A 131 4.28 -11.58 -2.66
CA VAL A 131 5.58 -11.08 -2.16
C VAL A 131 6.16 -10.02 -3.11
N GLU A 132 6.09 -10.23 -4.42
CA GLU A 132 6.58 -9.26 -5.41
C GLU A 132 5.73 -7.97 -5.43
N TRP A 133 4.42 -8.07 -5.16
CA TRP A 133 3.56 -6.90 -4.98
C TRP A 133 3.99 -6.10 -3.74
N GLU A 134 4.21 -6.77 -2.61
CA GLU A 134 4.65 -6.15 -1.36
C GLU A 134 6.01 -5.46 -1.54
N LEU A 135 6.99 -6.15 -2.12
CA LEU A 135 8.31 -5.60 -2.39
C LEU A 135 8.25 -4.39 -3.32
N SER A 136 7.49 -4.48 -4.42
CA SER A 136 7.33 -3.37 -5.36
C SER A 136 6.65 -2.16 -4.71
N ALA A 137 5.63 -2.38 -3.88
CA ALA A 137 4.92 -1.31 -3.20
C ALA A 137 5.73 -0.66 -2.08
N LEU A 138 6.55 -1.43 -1.36
CA LEU A 138 7.56 -0.91 -0.41
C LEU A 138 8.60 -0.03 -1.13
N GLU A 139 9.06 -0.44 -2.31
CA GLU A 139 10.00 0.35 -3.12
C GLU A 139 9.41 1.72 -3.52
N GLN A 140 8.15 1.71 -3.97
CA GLN A 140 7.44 2.90 -4.44
C GLN A 140 6.90 3.81 -3.33
N ALA A 141 6.80 3.34 -2.08
CA ALA A 141 6.24 4.13 -0.98
C ALA A 141 7.07 5.39 -0.65
N ASP A 142 6.40 6.48 -0.25
CA ASP A 142 7.03 7.67 0.35
C ASP A 142 7.21 7.49 1.85
N VAL A 143 6.22 6.86 2.49
CA VAL A 143 6.22 6.50 3.91
C VAL A 143 5.86 5.03 4.05
N ILE A 144 6.61 4.33 4.89
CA ILE A 144 6.33 2.94 5.27
C ILE A 144 5.99 2.96 6.75
N CYS A 145 4.71 2.72 7.08
CA CYS A 145 4.32 2.58 8.47
C CYS A 145 4.40 1.10 8.89
N PHE A 146 5.06 0.82 9.99
CA PHE A 146 5.12 -0.51 10.59
C PHE A 146 4.24 -0.56 11.83
N PHE A 147 3.29 -1.48 11.88
CA PHE A 147 2.49 -1.75 13.09
C PHE A 147 2.74 -3.17 13.59
N PHE A 148 3.23 -3.29 14.83
CA PHE A 148 3.45 -4.56 15.51
C PHE A 148 2.33 -4.85 16.51
N ASP A 149 1.39 -5.71 16.13
CA ASP A 149 0.34 -6.21 17.01
C ASP A 149 0.93 -7.07 18.14
N VAL A 150 0.61 -6.74 19.39
CA VAL A 150 1.05 -7.44 20.61
C VAL A 150 0.76 -8.94 20.54
N ASN A 151 -0.31 -9.37 19.86
CA ASN A 151 -0.71 -10.77 19.79
C ASN A 151 0.00 -11.56 18.66
N THR A 152 0.95 -10.94 17.96
CA THR A 152 1.61 -11.51 16.78
C THR A 152 3.13 -11.68 16.95
N MET A 153 3.73 -12.48 16.08
CA MET A 153 5.17 -12.70 15.98
C MET A 153 5.82 -11.86 14.87
N SER A 154 5.09 -11.61 13.78
CA SER A 154 5.46 -10.74 12.64
C SER A 154 6.91 -10.89 12.11
N PRO A 155 7.37 -12.11 11.77
CA PRO A 155 8.75 -12.33 11.34
C PRO A 155 9.10 -11.67 10.00
N VAL A 156 8.17 -11.67 9.03
CA VAL A 156 8.37 -10.99 7.72
C VAL A 156 8.44 -9.48 7.92
N THR A 157 7.59 -8.92 8.78
CA THR A 157 7.64 -7.50 9.15
C THR A 157 8.98 -7.10 9.78
N LEU A 158 9.57 -7.95 10.64
CA LEU A 158 10.91 -7.70 11.20
C LEU A 158 11.99 -7.70 10.11
N LEU A 159 11.89 -8.59 9.11
CA LEU A 159 12.77 -8.61 7.94
C LEU A 159 12.63 -7.32 7.12
N GLU A 160 11.39 -6.90 6.82
CA GLU A 160 11.09 -5.68 6.08
C GLU A 160 11.60 -4.43 6.80
N LEU A 161 11.39 -4.33 8.13
CA LEU A 161 11.94 -3.24 8.92
C LEU A 161 13.48 -3.19 8.79
N GLY A 162 14.14 -4.34 8.83
CA GLY A 162 15.59 -4.44 8.61
C GLY A 162 16.02 -3.97 7.21
N ILE A 163 15.24 -4.24 6.17
CA ILE A 163 15.52 -3.79 4.80
C ILE A 163 15.38 -2.28 4.67
N TRP A 164 14.38 -1.68 5.32
CA TRP A 164 14.01 -0.27 5.15
C TRP A 164 14.52 0.67 6.24
N ALA A 165 15.19 0.17 7.28
CA ALA A 165 15.62 0.95 8.44
C ALA A 165 16.41 2.22 8.09
N ALA A 166 17.29 2.15 7.09
CA ALA A 166 18.15 3.26 6.66
C ALA A 166 17.59 4.08 5.49
N SER A 167 16.29 4.02 5.22
CA SER A 167 15.68 4.63 4.02
C SER A 167 15.10 6.04 4.23
N ASP A 168 15.04 6.51 5.47
CA ASP A 168 14.35 7.75 5.89
C ASP A 168 12.84 7.76 5.58
N LYS A 169 12.23 6.62 5.25
CA LYS A 169 10.79 6.51 4.93
C LYS A 169 9.94 5.97 6.08
N VAL A 170 10.58 5.48 7.14
CA VAL A 170 9.96 4.55 8.08
C VAL A 170 9.37 5.29 9.29
N VAL A 171 8.17 4.88 9.70
CA VAL A 171 7.57 5.22 10.99
C VAL A 171 7.10 3.91 11.65
N VAL A 172 7.38 3.71 12.93
CA VAL A 172 7.08 2.46 13.64
C VAL A 172 6.08 2.70 14.77
N CYS A 173 5.09 1.82 14.90
CA CYS A 173 4.27 1.65 16.09
C CYS A 173 4.56 0.29 16.70
N CYS A 174 5.10 0.28 17.92
CA CYS A 174 5.45 -0.94 18.64
C CYS A 174 5.13 -0.79 20.13
N ASP A 175 4.04 -1.41 20.59
CA ASP A 175 3.73 -1.45 22.02
C ASP A 175 4.86 -2.18 22.78
N PRO A 176 5.27 -1.71 23.98
CA PRO A 176 6.25 -2.39 24.83
C PRO A 176 5.95 -3.86 25.13
N LYS A 177 4.67 -4.27 25.08
CA LYS A 177 4.21 -5.66 25.28
C LYS A 177 4.51 -6.58 24.10
N TYR A 178 4.84 -6.05 22.92
CA TYR A 178 5.23 -6.89 21.78
C TYR A 178 6.48 -7.72 22.12
N TRP A 179 6.46 -9.02 21.82
CA TRP A 179 7.46 -10.00 22.31
C TRP A 179 8.92 -9.72 21.88
N ARG A 180 9.13 -8.90 20.86
CA ARG A 180 10.45 -8.43 20.40
C ARG A 180 10.59 -6.91 20.43
N SER A 181 9.76 -6.23 21.22
CA SER A 181 9.74 -4.77 21.33
C SER A 181 11.12 -4.16 21.59
N GLY A 182 11.92 -4.73 22.50
CA GLY A 182 13.28 -4.26 22.74
C GLY A 182 14.20 -4.28 21.51
N ASN A 183 14.07 -5.28 20.62
CA ASN A 183 14.86 -5.32 19.39
C ASN A 183 14.40 -4.24 18.40
N VAL A 184 13.09 -4.07 18.28
CA VAL A 184 12.49 -3.04 17.40
C VAL A 184 12.96 -1.66 17.85
N HIS A 185 12.85 -1.34 19.15
CA HIS A 185 13.26 -0.05 19.70
C HIS A 185 14.76 0.23 19.53
N ILE A 186 15.63 -0.77 19.76
CA ILE A 186 17.09 -0.62 19.56
C ILE A 186 17.43 -0.37 18.08
N VAL A 187 16.73 -1.02 17.14
CA VAL A 187 16.90 -0.74 15.71
C VAL A 187 16.41 0.68 15.38
N CYS A 188 15.25 1.07 15.91
CA CYS A 188 14.72 2.40 15.65
C CYS A 188 15.66 3.50 16.17
N ASP A 189 16.17 3.36 17.39
CA ASP A 189 17.16 4.26 17.98
C ASP A 189 18.45 4.32 17.16
N ARG A 190 18.97 3.16 16.71
CA ARG A 190 20.20 3.10 15.90
C ARG A 190 20.10 3.82 14.55
N TYR A 191 18.91 3.84 13.95
CA TYR A 191 18.68 4.41 12.60
C TYR A 191 17.84 5.69 12.64
N ASP A 192 17.69 6.31 13.81
CA ASP A 192 16.90 7.54 14.00
C ASP A 192 15.45 7.44 13.48
N ILE A 193 14.85 6.25 13.61
CA ILE A 193 13.49 5.98 13.14
C ILE A 193 12.46 6.45 14.18
N PRO A 194 11.47 7.28 13.81
CA PRO A 194 10.37 7.63 14.69
C PRO A 194 9.61 6.38 15.15
N VAL A 195 9.53 6.17 16.46
CA VAL A 195 8.77 5.09 17.09
C VAL A 195 7.74 5.64 18.06
N VAL A 196 6.51 5.13 17.95
CA VAL A 196 5.38 5.43 18.84
C VAL A 196 4.86 4.14 19.48
N ASN A 197 4.14 4.25 20.59
CA ASN A 197 3.68 3.09 21.34
C ASN A 197 2.25 2.67 20.98
N THR A 198 1.48 3.57 20.38
CA THR A 198 0.04 3.35 20.13
C THR A 198 -0.36 3.67 18.70
N PHE A 199 -1.42 3.01 18.22
CA PHE A 199 -1.99 3.31 16.90
C PHE A 199 -2.48 4.76 16.79
N ALA A 200 -3.02 5.33 17.87
CA ALA A 200 -3.49 6.71 17.91
C ALA A 200 -2.37 7.73 17.64
N GLU A 201 -1.14 7.43 18.07
CA GLU A 201 0.05 8.24 17.79
C GLU A 201 0.64 7.98 16.41
N LEU A 202 0.36 6.81 15.81
CA LEU A 202 0.91 6.42 14.51
C LEU A 202 0.36 7.29 13.36
N VAL A 203 -0.94 7.58 13.37
CA VAL A 203 -1.59 8.42 12.33
C VAL A 203 -0.91 9.79 12.20
N PRO A 204 -0.80 10.62 13.27
CA PRO A 204 -0.14 11.92 13.15
C PRO A 204 1.37 11.80 12.86
N ALA A 205 2.03 10.71 13.26
CA ALA A 205 3.43 10.47 12.91
C ALA A 205 3.62 10.23 11.39
N ILE A 206 2.70 9.49 10.76
CA ILE A 206 2.67 9.32 9.30
C ILE A 206 2.42 10.66 8.60
N GLU A 207 1.44 11.43 9.07
CA GLU A 207 1.15 12.76 8.50
C GLU A 207 2.35 13.71 8.60
N LYS A 208 3.04 13.73 9.76
CA LYS A 208 4.26 14.49 9.94
C LYS A 208 5.34 14.08 8.93
N MET A 209 5.57 12.78 8.76
CA MET A 209 6.53 12.26 7.79
C MET A 209 6.15 12.66 6.35
N LEU A 210 4.87 12.61 5.98
CA LEU A 210 4.40 13.06 4.67
C LEU A 210 4.72 14.54 4.44
N VAL A 211 4.53 15.40 5.45
CA VAL A 211 4.90 16.82 5.39
C VAL A 211 6.41 17.00 5.25
N GLU A 212 7.22 16.22 5.98
CA GLU A 212 8.68 16.22 5.86
C GLU A 212 9.16 15.77 4.47
N LYS A 213 8.41 14.87 3.80
CA LYS A 213 8.60 14.51 2.38
C LYS A 213 8.11 15.56 1.39
N GLY A 214 7.58 16.69 1.88
CA GLY A 214 7.19 17.84 1.07
C GLY A 214 5.71 17.86 0.68
N MET A 215 4.86 17.05 1.33
CA MET A 215 3.42 17.17 1.15
C MET A 215 2.91 18.49 1.74
N GLN A 216 2.26 19.29 0.91
CA GLN A 216 1.62 20.53 1.32
C GLN A 216 0.20 20.54 0.77
N LEU A 217 -0.76 20.83 1.65
CA LEU A 217 -2.17 20.88 1.29
C LEU A 217 -2.68 22.32 1.33
N ASP A 218 -3.61 22.65 0.44
CA ASP A 218 -4.33 23.92 0.48
C ASP A 218 -5.45 23.89 1.55
N GLN A 219 -6.19 24.99 1.65
CA GLN A 219 -7.32 25.14 2.59
C GLN A 219 -8.49 24.16 2.35
N ASN A 220 -8.53 23.50 1.19
CA ASN A 220 -9.54 22.51 0.83
C ASN A 220 -9.06 21.06 1.06
N GLY A 221 -7.80 20.86 1.45
CA GLY A 221 -7.17 19.54 1.59
C GLY A 221 -6.58 19.00 0.27
N ASP A 222 -6.54 19.82 -0.78
CA ASP A 222 -5.95 19.44 -2.07
C ASP A 222 -4.44 19.61 -2.06
N LEU A 223 -3.71 18.78 -2.80
CA LEU A 223 -2.26 18.89 -2.90
C LEU A 223 -1.85 20.19 -3.62
N ILE A 224 -0.91 20.94 -3.05
CA ILE A 224 -0.31 22.10 -3.72
C ILE A 224 0.64 21.59 -4.82
N GLY A 225 0.19 21.69 -6.07
CA GLY A 225 0.92 21.27 -7.26
C GLY A 225 0.37 19.99 -7.89
N GLU A 226 1.11 19.41 -8.83
CA GLU A 226 0.67 18.18 -9.52
C GLU A 226 0.72 16.96 -8.58
N ASN A 227 -0.35 16.15 -8.61
CA ASN A 227 -0.43 14.90 -7.86
C ASN A 227 -0.03 13.68 -8.71
N GLN A 228 1.12 13.78 -9.39
CA GLN A 228 1.64 12.73 -10.25
C GLN A 228 2.74 11.94 -9.55
N HIS A 229 2.64 10.61 -9.64
CA HIS A 229 3.66 9.69 -9.17
C HIS A 229 4.92 9.75 -10.06
N ILE A 230 6.08 9.66 -9.42
CA ILE A 230 7.36 9.48 -10.10
C ILE A 230 7.93 8.15 -9.64
N ASP A 231 8.12 7.23 -10.59
CA ASP A 231 8.64 5.90 -10.30
C ASP A 231 9.99 5.96 -9.59
N LYS A 232 10.07 5.30 -8.43
CA LYS A 232 11.28 5.22 -7.63
C LYS A 232 12.11 4.03 -8.09
N PRO A 233 13.40 4.21 -8.40
CA PRO A 233 14.25 3.10 -8.81
C PRO A 233 14.45 2.12 -7.64
N ARG A 234 14.67 0.85 -7.98
CA ARG A 234 14.98 -0.18 -6.98
C ARG A 234 16.26 0.17 -6.21
N PRO A 235 16.31 -0.09 -4.89
CA PRO A 235 17.54 0.09 -4.11
C PRO A 235 18.71 -0.71 -4.72
N LYS A 236 19.84 -0.04 -4.93
CA LYS A 236 21.08 -0.67 -5.39
C LYS A 236 21.98 -1.03 -4.21
N LYS A 237 22.79 -2.07 -4.37
CA LYS A 237 23.85 -2.39 -3.41
C LYS A 237 24.85 -1.23 -3.33
N LYS A 238 25.38 -0.96 -2.13
CA LYS A 238 26.41 0.07 -1.89
C LYS A 238 27.60 -0.05 -2.85
N SER A 239 28.10 -1.27 -3.08
CA SER A 239 29.22 -1.52 -4.00
C SER A 239 28.94 -1.10 -5.46
N VAL A 240 27.66 -1.15 -5.88
CA VAL A 240 27.26 -0.70 -7.22
C VAL A 240 27.23 0.82 -7.27
N LEU A 241 26.68 1.47 -6.22
CA LEU A 241 26.67 2.93 -6.13
C LEU A 241 28.09 3.51 -6.05
N GLU A 242 28.99 2.90 -5.28
CA GLU A 242 30.40 3.30 -5.20
C GLU A 242 31.10 3.19 -6.56
N ALA A 243 30.87 2.10 -7.30
CA ALA A 243 31.41 1.95 -8.64
C ALA A 243 30.86 3.00 -9.64
N GLU A 244 29.57 3.34 -9.54
CA GLU A 244 28.96 4.41 -10.35
C GLU A 244 29.56 5.78 -10.01
N VAL A 245 29.79 6.07 -8.72
CA VAL A 245 30.43 7.31 -8.27
C VAL A 245 31.87 7.41 -8.78
N ASP A 246 32.65 6.34 -8.67
CA ASP A 246 34.04 6.30 -9.15
C ASP A 246 34.13 6.51 -10.67
N ASP A 247 33.20 5.92 -11.43
CA ASP A 247 33.14 6.12 -12.89
C ASP A 247 32.79 7.57 -13.24
N LEU A 248 31.77 8.14 -12.59
CA LEU A 248 31.38 9.54 -12.79
C LEU A 248 32.54 10.50 -12.45
N GLN A 249 33.30 10.24 -11.39
CA GLN A 249 34.47 11.04 -11.03
C GLN A 249 35.56 11.01 -12.12
N LYS A 250 35.81 9.84 -12.73
CA LYS A 250 36.75 9.72 -13.85
C LYS A 250 36.26 10.49 -15.08
N GLN A 251 34.97 10.41 -15.40
CA GLN A 251 34.40 11.18 -16.51
C GLN A 251 34.52 12.68 -16.29
N ILE A 252 34.23 13.16 -15.06
CA ILE A 252 34.40 14.57 -14.68
C ILE A 252 35.85 15.01 -14.85
N ALA A 253 36.81 14.23 -14.35
CA ALA A 253 38.23 14.55 -14.49
C ALA A 253 38.68 14.59 -15.96
N ALA A 254 38.18 13.67 -16.79
CA ALA A 254 38.46 13.64 -18.22
C ALA A 254 37.88 14.86 -18.96
N LEU A 255 36.67 15.31 -18.60
CA LEU A 255 36.05 16.51 -19.16
C LEU A 255 36.78 17.79 -18.74
N GLN A 256 37.19 17.90 -17.47
CA GLN A 256 38.00 19.01 -16.97
C GLN A 256 39.32 19.12 -17.74
N ALA A 257 40.02 17.99 -17.93
CA ALA A 257 41.25 17.96 -18.72
C ALA A 257 41.05 18.31 -20.21
N GLN A 258 39.85 18.16 -20.76
CA GLN A 258 39.52 18.60 -22.13
C GLN A 258 39.23 20.09 -22.19
N LEU A 259 38.55 20.65 -21.20
CA LEU A 259 38.27 22.08 -21.07
C LEU A 259 39.54 22.91 -20.87
N ASP A 260 40.53 22.37 -20.15
CA ASP A 260 41.81 23.02 -19.88
C ASP A 260 42.77 22.98 -21.08
N LYS A 261 42.43 22.27 -22.17
CA LYS A 261 43.23 22.31 -23.40
C LYS A 261 43.03 23.66 -24.10
N PRO A 262 44.12 24.37 -24.46
CA PRO A 262 44.00 25.64 -25.15
C PRO A 262 43.26 25.45 -26.48
N LYS A 263 42.26 26.31 -26.74
CA LYS A 263 41.62 26.36 -28.05
C LYS A 263 42.68 26.75 -29.07
N VAL A 264 43.04 25.81 -29.94
CA VAL A 264 43.94 26.07 -31.06
C VAL A 264 43.23 27.09 -31.97
N SER A 265 43.75 28.33 -31.97
CA SER A 265 43.37 29.42 -32.87
C SER A 265 44.01 29.25 -34.24
#